data_AF-A0A8J2U6Z5-F1
#
_entry.id   AF-A0A8J2U6Z5-F1
#
_cell.length_a   1.000
_cell.length_b   1.000
_cell.length_c   1.000
_cell.angle_alpha   90.00
_cell.angle_beta   90.00
_cell.angle_gamma   90.00
#
_symmetry.space_group_name_H-M   'P 1'
#
loop_
_entity.id
_entity.type
_entity.pdbx_description
1 polymer ?
#
loop_
_entity_poly.entity_id
_entity_poly.type
_entity_poly.pdbx_seq_one_letter_code
_entity_poly.pdbx_strand_id
1 'polypeptide(L)'
;MSVINQMLRDLEQRKQPEQATEQPKFEAPAPSPWRGRLVLVAIVVLAAGCWWWFTSPSLSKDSRAPQQVQSEPVEQQTREAQLFSALAEAEQPNQAKASPHSKPLANVTAATVDDGADNAGAAPEQFDVAATSKPEVGSASLPAGSAEDQTPEPQVAAVETAKPAKQPNAPVAPPTVADKPSISKPKQTAPVAKSATTKAPAKATISHSAVSEQQLVQLQLNEARAFAANGRQGDAEATYRKLLKRDPKLVTARMELVALLTQQRQEGRALKAVDDGLRYLPTNAQLITLKAQLLLSLGRAEDAWNVLQVVNESQVQETGFFVIKAGLASQRNEFDVAYRNYSILAVREPSQGRWWLGKAISAEQTGQLADAVEGYRRALTSAGLSAGSMRYAQHRLDLLGTQSHGQD
;
A
#
# COMPACT_ATOMS: atom_id res chain seq x y z
N MET A 1 -16.62 -20.77 -57.55
CA MET A 1 -15.60 -20.78 -58.62
C MET A 1 -14.25 -20.50 -57.97
N SER A 2 -13.22 -21.29 -58.27
CA SER A 2 -12.04 -21.40 -57.39
C SER A 2 -10.98 -20.29 -57.57
N VAL A 3 -10.55 -19.71 -56.45
CA VAL A 3 -9.45 -18.72 -56.31
C VAL A 3 -8.11 -19.26 -56.86
N ILE A 4 -7.95 -20.59 -56.93
CA ILE A 4 -6.76 -21.27 -57.48
C ILE A 4 -6.48 -20.84 -58.93
N ASN A 5 -7.51 -20.52 -59.72
CA ASN A 5 -7.35 -20.12 -61.12
C ASN A 5 -6.89 -18.66 -61.31
N GLN A 6 -6.93 -17.84 -60.25
CA GLN A 6 -6.35 -16.49 -60.26
C GLN A 6 -4.86 -16.51 -59.91
N MET A 7 -4.43 -17.34 -58.94
CA MET A 7 -3.02 -17.45 -58.56
C MET A 7 -2.11 -17.96 -59.69
N LEU A 8 -2.60 -18.82 -60.58
CA LEU A 8 -1.83 -19.27 -61.75
C LEU A 8 -1.62 -18.16 -62.79
N ARG A 9 -2.56 -17.22 -62.94
CA ARG A 9 -2.44 -16.10 -63.91
C ARG A 9 -1.47 -15.02 -63.42
N ASP A 10 -1.45 -14.75 -62.12
CA ASP A 10 -0.58 -13.73 -61.50
C ASP A 10 0.90 -14.14 -61.48
N LEU A 11 1.19 -15.44 -61.61
CA LEU A 11 2.55 -15.98 -61.76
C LEU A 11 3.05 -15.93 -63.22
N GLU A 12 2.16 -16.05 -64.20
CA GLU A 12 2.51 -15.95 -65.62
C GLU A 12 2.87 -14.50 -66.02
N GLN A 13 2.15 -13.52 -65.48
CA GLN A 13 2.42 -12.09 -65.72
C GLN A 13 3.78 -11.61 -65.17
N ARG A 14 4.46 -12.38 -64.31
CA ARG A 14 5.77 -12.04 -63.75
C ARG A 14 6.96 -12.61 -64.54
N LYS A 15 6.74 -13.20 -65.73
CA LYS A 15 7.72 -14.03 -66.44
C LYS A 15 8.04 -13.65 -67.88
N GLN A 16 7.93 -12.37 -68.28
CA GLN A 16 8.47 -11.90 -69.57
C GLN A 16 9.46 -10.72 -69.42
N PRO A 17 10.47 -10.61 -70.31
CA PRO A 17 11.76 -10.00 -69.98
C PRO A 17 11.94 -8.54 -70.44
N GLU A 18 13.05 -7.95 -70.00
CA GLU A 18 13.47 -6.57 -70.24
C GLU A 18 13.60 -6.18 -71.73
N GLN A 19 13.37 -4.89 -72.01
CA GLN A 19 14.22 -4.12 -72.94
C GLN A 19 14.49 -2.71 -72.38
N ALA A 20 15.75 -2.29 -72.44
CA ALA A 20 16.18 -0.90 -72.30
C ALA A 20 15.68 -0.07 -73.51
N THR A 21 15.61 1.26 -73.52
CA THR A 21 16.61 2.22 -73.06
C THR A 21 15.98 3.62 -72.96
N GLU A 22 16.35 4.42 -71.93
CA GLU A 22 16.68 5.86 -72.02
C GLU A 22 16.85 6.46 -70.61
N GLN A 23 17.93 7.22 -70.38
CA GLN A 23 18.14 7.96 -69.13
C GLN A 23 17.75 9.44 -69.30
N PRO A 24 16.90 9.98 -68.43
CA PRO A 24 16.88 11.40 -68.13
C PRO A 24 17.49 11.69 -66.75
N LYS A 25 18.68 12.30 -66.79
CA LYS A 25 19.18 13.37 -65.91
C LYS A 25 18.44 13.56 -64.55
N PHE A 26 19.14 13.26 -63.46
CA PHE A 26 18.68 13.53 -62.10
C PHE A 26 18.66 15.04 -61.82
N GLU A 27 17.47 15.60 -61.56
CA GLU A 27 17.29 16.99 -61.13
C GLU A 27 16.56 16.97 -59.78
N ALA A 28 17.23 17.49 -58.74
CA ALA A 28 16.76 17.37 -57.36
C ALA A 28 15.56 18.29 -57.09
N PRO A 29 14.49 17.82 -56.41
CA PRO A 29 13.34 18.67 -56.11
C PRO A 29 13.72 19.78 -55.12
N ALA A 30 13.44 21.03 -55.50
CA ALA A 30 13.67 22.18 -54.64
C ALA A 30 12.91 22.05 -53.29
N PRO A 31 13.51 22.44 -52.16
CA PRO A 31 12.89 22.25 -50.85
C PRO A 31 11.63 23.10 -50.70
N SER A 32 10.50 22.44 -50.40
CA SER A 32 9.21 23.12 -50.19
C SER A 32 9.32 24.17 -49.07
N PRO A 33 8.94 25.45 -49.34
CA PRO A 33 9.10 26.54 -48.37
C PRO A 33 8.21 26.40 -47.13
N TRP A 34 7.24 25.46 -47.15
CA TRP A 34 6.35 25.23 -46.02
C TRP A 34 7.05 24.62 -44.80
N ARG A 35 8.08 23.77 -45.01
CA ARG A 35 8.89 23.23 -43.90
C ARG A 35 9.67 24.34 -43.19
N GLY A 36 10.21 25.31 -43.94
CA GLY A 36 10.86 26.50 -43.37
C GLY A 36 9.90 27.35 -42.54
N ARG A 37 8.66 27.56 -43.03
CA ARG A 37 7.61 28.29 -42.29
C ARG A 37 7.20 27.60 -40.99
N LEU A 38 7.09 26.27 -40.98
CA LEU A 38 6.77 25.52 -39.75
C LEU A 38 7.89 25.62 -38.70
N VAL A 39 9.16 25.55 -39.11
CA VAL A 39 10.31 25.78 -38.21
C VAL A 39 10.31 27.21 -37.65
N LEU A 40 10.00 28.20 -38.47
CA LEU A 40 9.91 29.60 -38.03
C LEU A 40 8.80 29.81 -36.99
N VAL A 41 7.63 29.21 -37.18
CA VAL A 41 6.52 29.24 -36.19
C VAL A 41 6.93 28.56 -34.88
N ALA A 42 7.60 27.40 -34.94
CA ALA A 42 8.10 26.71 -33.74
C ALA A 42 9.12 27.56 -32.96
N ILE A 43 10.03 28.26 -33.65
CA ILE A 43 11.00 29.17 -33.03
C ILE A 43 10.29 30.36 -32.36
N VAL A 44 9.27 30.94 -33.00
CA VAL A 44 8.49 32.05 -32.41
C VAL A 44 7.72 31.61 -31.16
N VAL A 45 7.14 30.40 -31.16
CA VAL A 45 6.46 29.85 -29.97
C VAL A 45 7.44 29.59 -28.82
N LEU A 46 8.62 29.04 -29.11
CA LEU A 46 9.67 28.85 -28.09
C LEU A 46 10.19 30.18 -27.55
N ALA A 47 10.40 31.18 -28.42
CA ALA A 47 10.80 32.52 -28.00
C ALA A 47 9.75 33.20 -27.11
N ALA A 48 8.45 33.06 -27.43
CA ALA A 48 7.36 33.55 -26.60
C ALA A 48 7.29 32.84 -25.24
N GLY A 49 7.50 31.52 -25.20
CA GLY A 49 7.56 30.75 -23.95
C GLY A 49 8.76 31.14 -23.06
N CYS A 50 9.94 31.32 -23.66
CA CYS A 50 11.12 31.82 -22.96
C CYS A 50 10.92 33.27 -22.48
N TRP A 51 10.29 34.13 -23.28
CA TRP A 51 9.98 35.51 -22.86
C TRP A 51 9.02 35.53 -21.68
N TRP A 52 7.93 34.74 -21.73
CA TRP A 52 6.96 34.63 -20.63
C TRP A 52 7.58 34.11 -19.33
N TRP A 53 8.47 33.11 -19.40
CA TRP A 53 9.23 32.63 -18.25
C TRP A 53 10.17 33.73 -17.71
N PHE A 54 10.88 34.44 -18.58
CA PHE A 54 11.84 35.48 -18.17
C PHE A 54 11.17 36.77 -17.64
N THR A 55 9.93 37.07 -18.09
CA THR A 55 9.12 38.18 -17.55
C THR A 55 8.22 37.78 -16.39
N SER A 56 8.14 36.49 -16.04
CA SER A 56 7.41 36.06 -14.84
C SER A 56 8.18 36.58 -13.62
N PRO A 57 7.60 37.51 -12.83
CA PRO A 57 8.35 38.18 -11.77
C PRO A 57 8.78 37.17 -10.72
N SER A 58 10.08 36.96 -10.59
CA SER A 58 10.65 36.12 -9.54
C SER A 58 10.29 36.72 -8.18
N LEU A 59 9.45 36.04 -7.41
CA LEU A 59 9.03 36.45 -6.07
C LEU A 59 10.23 36.55 -5.13
N SER A 60 10.83 37.73 -5.06
CA SER A 60 11.80 38.11 -4.06
C SER A 60 11.09 38.43 -2.76
N LYS A 61 11.57 37.88 -1.64
CA LYS A 61 11.15 38.28 -0.30
C LYS A 61 11.60 39.73 -0.04
N ASP A 62 10.69 40.62 0.34
CA ASP A 62 10.53 41.03 1.75
C ASP A 62 9.59 42.24 1.95
N SER A 63 9.05 42.36 3.18
CA SER A 63 8.55 43.60 3.82
C SER A 63 7.20 44.25 3.41
N ARG A 64 6.13 43.78 4.07
CA ARG A 64 5.35 44.53 5.11
C ARG A 64 4.78 45.94 4.79
N ALA A 65 3.51 46.01 4.35
CA ALA A 65 2.44 46.87 4.93
C ALA A 65 1.07 46.55 4.28
N PRO A 66 -0.08 46.64 4.98
CA PRO A 66 -1.39 46.24 4.45
C PRO A 66 -2.20 47.43 3.90
N GLN A 67 -2.94 47.20 2.82
CA GLN A 67 -4.04 48.09 2.40
C GLN A 67 -5.21 47.24 1.90
N GLN A 68 -6.42 47.57 2.37
CA GLN A 68 -7.65 46.84 2.08
C GLN A 68 -8.14 47.10 0.65
N VAL A 69 -8.91 46.16 0.07
CA VAL A 69 -10.31 46.37 -0.37
C VAL A 69 -10.93 45.03 -0.79
N GLN A 70 -12.14 44.79 -0.25
CA GLN A 70 -13.25 43.90 -0.63
C GLN A 70 -13.08 42.79 -1.70
N SER A 71 -13.55 41.59 -1.32
CA SER A 71 -14.26 40.68 -2.22
C SER A 71 -15.40 39.97 -1.47
N GLU A 72 -16.58 39.89 -2.08
CA GLU A 72 -17.76 39.14 -1.60
C GLU A 72 -17.60 37.61 -1.81
N PRO A 73 -18.48 36.76 -1.24
CA PRO A 73 -18.04 35.47 -0.71
C PRO A 73 -18.11 34.30 -1.69
N VAL A 74 -17.11 33.41 -1.58
CA VAL A 74 -17.22 31.98 -1.92
C VAL A 74 -17.03 31.17 -0.61
N GLU A 75 -17.89 31.44 0.36
CA GLU A 75 -17.91 30.73 1.64
C GLU A 75 -18.87 29.53 1.59
N GLN A 76 -18.38 28.35 1.21
CA GLN A 76 -18.98 27.10 1.71
C GLN A 76 -18.04 25.88 1.72
N GLN A 77 -17.11 25.74 0.76
CA GLN A 77 -16.19 24.57 0.75
C GLN A 77 -14.89 24.74 1.55
N THR A 78 -14.54 25.95 2.00
CA THR A 78 -13.28 26.19 2.75
C THR A 78 -13.47 26.27 4.27
N ARG A 79 -14.70 26.53 4.76
CA ARG A 79 -14.97 26.72 6.20
C ARG A 79 -14.72 25.46 7.05
N GLU A 80 -15.08 24.29 6.54
CA GLU A 80 -14.90 23.03 7.29
C GLU A 80 -13.42 22.67 7.49
N ALA A 81 -12.58 22.93 6.49
CA ALA A 81 -11.14 22.65 6.57
C ALA A 81 -10.39 23.59 7.54
N GLN A 82 -10.82 24.86 7.65
CA GLN A 82 -10.13 25.85 8.50
C GLN A 82 -10.60 25.84 9.97
N LEU A 83 -11.83 25.40 10.26
CA LEU A 83 -12.32 25.18 11.64
C LEU A 83 -11.51 24.12 12.41
N PHE A 84 -10.81 23.21 11.74
CA PHE A 84 -9.93 22.25 12.40
C PHE A 84 -8.53 22.80 12.74
N SER A 85 -8.08 23.87 12.09
CA SER A 85 -6.76 24.47 12.35
C SER A 85 -6.80 25.72 13.24
N ALA A 86 -7.93 26.45 13.29
CA ALA A 86 -8.03 27.69 14.07
C ALA A 86 -8.33 27.49 15.58
N LEU A 87 -8.88 26.32 15.95
CA LEU A 87 -9.21 25.97 17.35
C LEU A 87 -8.02 25.35 18.12
N ALA A 88 -6.80 25.37 17.55
CA ALA A 88 -5.60 24.83 18.18
C ALA A 88 -4.66 25.89 18.77
N GLU A 89 -4.78 27.17 18.35
CA GLU A 89 -3.75 28.20 18.57
C GLU A 89 -4.23 29.39 19.44
N ALA A 90 -5.33 29.24 20.16
CA ALA A 90 -5.90 30.30 21.00
C ALA A 90 -6.41 29.77 22.34
N GLU A 91 -5.48 29.52 23.29
CA GLU A 91 -5.55 29.99 24.69
C GLU A 91 -4.37 29.43 25.53
N GLN A 92 -3.29 30.21 25.64
CA GLN A 92 -2.51 30.29 26.87
C GLN A 92 -2.33 31.77 27.25
N PRO A 93 -2.69 32.18 28.47
CA PRO A 93 -2.50 33.56 28.91
C PRO A 93 -1.06 33.76 29.36
N ASN A 94 -0.40 34.81 28.89
CA ASN A 94 0.80 35.31 29.56
C ASN A 94 0.83 36.84 29.64
N GLN A 95 1.41 37.34 30.72
CA GLN A 95 1.05 38.60 31.34
C GLN A 95 1.75 39.81 30.71
N ALA A 96 1.04 40.94 30.72
CA ALA A 96 1.60 42.24 30.36
C ALA A 96 2.67 42.69 31.37
N LYS A 97 3.66 43.45 30.89
CA LYS A 97 4.75 44.00 31.70
C LYS A 97 4.81 45.51 31.54
N ALA A 98 4.35 46.25 32.56
CA ALA A 98 4.63 47.67 32.74
C ALA A 98 4.69 47.99 34.25
N SER A 99 5.77 48.66 34.65
CA SER A 99 6.17 48.93 36.05
C SER A 99 5.61 50.28 36.55
N PRO A 100 6.08 50.79 37.71
CA PRO A 100 5.94 50.30 39.08
C PRO A 100 5.15 51.32 39.95
N HIS A 101 4.95 51.07 41.26
CA HIS A 101 5.21 52.05 42.34
C HIS A 101 4.95 51.50 43.76
N SER A 102 5.77 51.98 44.70
CA SER A 102 5.51 52.10 46.15
C SER A 102 5.49 50.87 47.07
N LYS A 103 6.09 51.07 48.25
CA LYS A 103 6.40 50.11 49.33
C LYS A 103 5.26 49.97 50.38
N PRO A 104 5.33 48.99 51.30
CA PRO A 104 4.18 48.50 52.08
C PRO A 104 4.07 49.10 53.49
N LEU A 105 3.00 48.75 54.23
CA LEU A 105 3.09 48.53 55.68
C LEU A 105 1.96 47.64 56.25
N ALA A 106 2.37 46.61 56.98
CA ALA A 106 1.86 46.03 58.24
C ALA A 106 0.35 45.93 58.62
N ASN A 107 0.09 44.86 59.41
CA ASN A 107 -0.87 44.75 60.54
C ASN A 107 -2.38 44.56 60.24
N VAL A 108 -3.20 43.86 61.06
CA VAL A 108 -2.97 42.78 62.08
C VAL A 108 -4.35 42.22 62.52
N THR A 109 -4.45 40.96 63.00
CA THR A 109 -5.63 40.32 63.68
C THR A 109 -6.97 40.27 62.90
N ALA A 110 -8.01 39.49 63.24
CA ALA A 110 -8.25 38.32 64.13
C ALA A 110 -9.49 37.58 63.54
N ALA A 111 -9.52 36.25 63.38
CA ALA A 111 -9.90 35.22 64.35
C ALA A 111 -11.37 35.22 64.82
N THR A 112 -12.17 34.25 64.33
CA THR A 112 -13.30 33.46 64.92
C THR A 112 -13.97 32.75 63.73
N VAL A 113 -13.99 31.42 63.52
CA VAL A 113 -14.25 30.20 64.35
C VAL A 113 -15.75 29.92 64.52
N ASP A 114 -16.17 28.75 63.99
CA ASP A 114 -17.38 27.93 64.25
C ASP A 114 -18.79 28.54 63.97
N ASP A 115 -19.85 27.78 63.68
CA ASP A 115 -20.02 26.30 63.67
C ASP A 115 -21.16 25.83 62.72
N GLY A 116 -21.28 24.51 62.53
CA GLY A 116 -22.54 23.79 62.79
C GLY A 116 -23.74 23.87 61.81
N ALA A 117 -23.70 23.02 60.78
CA ALA A 117 -24.66 21.94 60.48
C ALA A 117 -26.21 22.14 60.26
N ASP A 118 -26.73 21.22 59.44
CA ASP A 118 -28.05 20.54 59.52
C ASP A 118 -29.39 21.15 58.98
N ASN A 119 -29.73 20.68 57.75
CA ASN A 119 -30.79 19.65 57.50
C ASN A 119 -32.11 20.02 56.76
N ALA A 120 -32.49 19.09 55.86
CA ALA A 120 -33.81 18.71 55.30
C ALA A 120 -34.82 19.75 54.72
N GLY A 121 -35.41 19.38 53.58
CA GLY A 121 -36.88 19.51 53.43
C GLY A 121 -37.46 19.74 52.02
N ALA A 122 -38.15 18.71 51.50
CA ALA A 122 -39.38 18.78 50.66
C ALA A 122 -39.38 19.43 49.24
N ALA A 123 -39.80 18.62 48.27
CA ALA A 123 -40.58 18.98 47.08
C ALA A 123 -42.12 18.94 47.44
N PRO A 124 -43.13 19.25 46.59
CA PRO A 124 -43.16 19.16 45.11
C PRO A 124 -44.02 20.26 44.39
N GLU A 125 -44.67 19.87 43.27
CA GLU A 125 -45.59 20.57 42.32
C GLU A 125 -44.91 21.07 41.03
N GLN A 126 -45.03 20.42 39.86
CA GLN A 126 -46.20 20.06 39.03
C GLN A 126 -47.02 21.24 38.48
N PHE A 127 -46.97 21.42 37.15
CA PHE A 127 -47.96 22.16 36.36
C PHE A 127 -48.18 21.44 35.01
N ASP A 128 -49.41 20.99 34.78
CA ASP A 128 -49.93 20.57 33.48
C ASP A 128 -50.39 21.78 32.64
N VAL A 129 -50.32 21.70 31.31
CA VAL A 129 -51.50 21.90 30.42
C VAL A 129 -51.26 21.46 28.96
N ALA A 130 -51.97 20.38 28.59
CA ALA A 130 -52.77 20.18 27.38
C ALA A 130 -52.36 20.75 25.99
N ALA A 131 -51.91 19.81 25.15
CA ALA A 131 -52.20 19.57 23.72
C ALA A 131 -53.24 20.40 22.94
N THR A 132 -53.01 20.55 21.62
CA THR A 132 -54.07 20.57 20.59
C THR A 132 -53.55 20.27 19.16
N SER A 133 -54.44 19.70 18.32
CA SER A 133 -54.42 19.66 16.83
C SER A 133 -53.68 18.54 16.07
N LYS A 134 -54.50 17.70 15.41
CA LYS A 134 -54.22 16.85 14.23
C LYS A 134 -53.92 17.73 12.98
N PRO A 135 -53.37 17.20 11.86
CA PRO A 135 -54.28 16.61 10.86
C PRO A 135 -53.74 15.41 10.03
N GLU A 136 -54.68 14.88 9.24
CA GLU A 136 -54.58 13.86 8.18
C GLU A 136 -54.49 14.56 6.77
N VAL A 137 -54.19 13.95 5.62
CA VAL A 137 -54.10 12.55 5.13
C VAL A 137 -52.92 12.47 4.12
N GLY A 138 -52.32 11.29 3.86
CA GLY A 138 -51.40 11.12 2.71
C GLY A 138 -50.93 9.69 2.42
N SER A 139 -51.76 8.85 1.79
CA SER A 139 -51.42 7.47 1.42
C SER A 139 -51.41 7.26 -0.09
N ALA A 140 -50.39 6.56 -0.61
CA ALA A 140 -50.30 6.13 -2.00
C ALA A 140 -49.54 4.80 -2.12
N SER A 141 -50.19 3.79 -2.73
CA SER A 141 -49.71 2.93 -3.85
C SER A 141 -48.24 2.45 -3.88
N LEU A 142 -47.89 1.18 -4.16
CA LEU A 142 -48.57 0.00 -4.76
C LEU A 142 -47.80 -1.31 -4.37
N PRO A 143 -48.28 -2.54 -4.72
CA PRO A 143 -47.75 -3.81 -4.20
C PRO A 143 -46.93 -4.67 -5.21
N ALA A 144 -46.11 -5.59 -4.67
CA ALA A 144 -45.75 -6.92 -5.23
C ALA A 144 -44.86 -7.67 -4.20
N GLY A 145 -44.91 -8.99 -3.98
CA GLY A 145 -45.78 -10.01 -4.55
C GLY A 145 -45.12 -10.91 -5.61
N SER A 146 -44.25 -11.84 -5.21
CA SER A 146 -44.03 -13.16 -5.84
C SER A 146 -43.06 -14.03 -5.04
N ALA A 147 -43.30 -15.34 -5.04
CA ALA A 147 -42.47 -16.39 -4.44
C ALA A 147 -42.02 -17.39 -5.52
N GLU A 148 -41.21 -18.39 -5.14
CA GLU A 148 -41.06 -19.71 -5.80
C GLU A 148 -40.41 -19.72 -7.23
N ASP A 149 -39.47 -20.59 -7.62
CA ASP A 149 -38.93 -21.84 -7.07
C ASP A 149 -37.80 -22.39 -8.00
N GLN A 150 -37.15 -23.48 -7.56
CA GLN A 150 -36.56 -24.60 -8.32
C GLN A 150 -35.31 -24.46 -9.22
N THR A 151 -34.24 -25.13 -8.75
CA THR A 151 -33.21 -25.86 -9.51
C THR A 151 -33.83 -26.93 -10.44
N PRO A 152 -33.14 -27.40 -11.51
CA PRO A 152 -32.35 -28.64 -11.33
C PRO A 152 -31.07 -28.80 -12.21
N GLU A 153 -30.16 -29.64 -11.74
CA GLU A 153 -29.12 -30.37 -12.53
C GLU A 153 -29.78 -31.59 -13.24
N PRO A 154 -29.23 -32.24 -14.31
CA PRO A 154 -28.05 -33.13 -14.14
C PRO A 154 -27.17 -33.52 -15.38
N GLN A 155 -25.87 -33.78 -15.12
CA GLN A 155 -25.04 -34.95 -15.55
C GLN A 155 -24.61 -35.32 -17.01
N VAL A 156 -23.54 -36.17 -17.03
CA VAL A 156 -22.91 -37.06 -18.05
C VAL A 156 -22.12 -36.44 -19.22
N ALA A 157 -20.92 -36.91 -19.63
CA ALA A 157 -20.40 -38.28 -19.68
C ALA A 157 -18.85 -38.38 -19.68
N ALA A 158 -18.31 -39.59 -19.47
CA ALA A 158 -16.87 -39.92 -19.53
C ALA A 158 -16.56 -40.93 -20.65
N VAL A 159 -15.30 -40.96 -21.13
CA VAL A 159 -14.73 -42.06 -21.95
C VAL A 159 -13.26 -42.32 -21.53
N GLU A 160 -12.81 -43.56 -21.71
CA GLU A 160 -11.72 -44.24 -21.00
C GLU A 160 -10.63 -44.76 -21.97
N THR A 161 -9.56 -45.39 -21.44
CA THR A 161 -8.57 -46.30 -22.10
C THR A 161 -7.44 -45.65 -22.96
N ALA A 162 -6.20 -46.17 -23.06
CA ALA A 162 -5.47 -47.21 -22.30
C ALA A 162 -3.92 -47.14 -22.47
N LYS A 163 -3.19 -47.86 -21.60
CA LYS A 163 -1.74 -48.24 -21.66
C LYS A 163 -1.51 -49.42 -22.67
N PRO A 164 -0.31 -50.03 -22.94
CA PRO A 164 0.85 -50.23 -22.04
C PRO A 164 2.31 -50.19 -22.60
N ALA A 165 3.23 -50.24 -21.62
CA ALA A 165 4.71 -50.30 -21.59
C ALA A 165 5.52 -51.24 -22.53
N LYS A 166 6.84 -50.94 -22.66
CA LYS A 166 7.94 -51.93 -22.62
C LYS A 166 9.36 -51.36 -22.33
N GLN A 167 10.13 -52.14 -21.59
CA GLN A 167 11.61 -52.17 -21.39
C GLN A 167 12.01 -53.68 -21.60
N PRO A 168 13.27 -54.19 -21.47
CA PRO A 168 14.59 -53.58 -21.18
C PRO A 168 15.74 -54.08 -22.10
N ASN A 169 16.99 -53.62 -21.88
CA ASN A 169 18.24 -54.44 -21.75
C ASN A 169 19.55 -53.58 -21.73
N ALA A 170 20.64 -54.18 -21.24
CA ALA A 170 22.02 -53.64 -21.13
C ALA A 170 23.03 -54.76 -21.53
N PRO A 171 24.34 -54.73 -21.20
CA PRO A 171 25.41 -53.70 -21.33
C PRO A 171 26.63 -54.21 -22.19
N VAL A 172 27.59 -53.34 -22.58
CA VAL A 172 28.92 -53.76 -23.13
C VAL A 172 30.07 -52.80 -22.74
N ALA A 173 31.26 -53.37 -22.46
CA ALA A 173 32.61 -52.77 -22.37
C ALA A 173 33.65 -53.91 -22.68
N PRO A 174 35.00 -53.76 -22.67
CA PRO A 174 35.91 -52.60 -22.65
C PRO A 174 36.92 -52.64 -23.86
N PRO A 175 38.18 -52.12 -23.79
CA PRO A 175 39.30 -52.88 -23.20
C PRO A 175 40.35 -52.06 -22.39
N THR A 176 41.46 -52.71 -22.01
CA THR A 176 42.34 -52.39 -20.86
C THR A 176 43.84 -52.43 -21.20
N VAL A 177 44.66 -51.56 -20.58
CA VAL A 177 46.09 -51.77 -20.22
C VAL A 177 46.36 -50.85 -18.99
N ALA A 178 46.75 -51.23 -17.76
CA ALA A 178 47.58 -52.28 -17.17
C ALA A 178 49.10 -51.98 -17.12
N ASP A 179 49.61 -51.47 -15.98
CA ASP A 179 50.89 -51.99 -15.43
C ASP A 179 51.14 -51.66 -13.94
N LYS A 180 51.93 -52.52 -13.25
CA LYS A 180 52.26 -52.47 -11.80
C LYS A 180 53.48 -53.37 -11.50
N PRO A 181 54.43 -53.01 -10.60
CA PRO A 181 54.54 -53.67 -9.27
C PRO A 181 54.95 -52.68 -8.12
N SER A 182 54.61 -52.82 -6.82
CA SER A 182 54.93 -53.84 -5.78
C SER A 182 56.42 -53.84 -5.33
N ILE A 183 56.86 -53.95 -4.05
CA ILE A 183 56.33 -54.38 -2.73
C ILE A 183 57.10 -53.61 -1.58
N SER A 184 56.67 -53.45 -0.29
CA SER A 184 57.04 -54.33 0.86
C SER A 184 56.62 -53.83 2.28
N LYS A 185 55.89 -54.69 3.02
CA LYS A 185 55.80 -55.06 4.48
C LYS A 185 56.79 -54.48 5.57
N PRO A 186 56.63 -54.74 6.92
CA PRO A 186 55.41 -54.82 7.80
C PRO A 186 55.58 -54.52 9.35
N LYS A 187 54.46 -54.63 10.13
CA LYS A 187 54.30 -55.30 11.48
C LYS A 187 54.76 -54.64 12.82
N GLN A 188 53.78 -54.41 13.72
CA GLN A 188 53.67 -54.71 15.19
C GLN A 188 52.60 -53.75 15.81
N THR A 189 51.78 -54.05 16.84
CA THR A 189 51.52 -55.22 17.72
C THR A 189 50.04 -55.19 18.20
N ALA A 190 49.52 -56.31 18.72
CA ALA A 190 48.24 -56.43 19.47
C ALA A 190 48.55 -56.74 20.98
N PRO A 191 47.61 -56.82 21.98
CA PRO A 191 46.27 -57.44 21.89
C PRO A 191 45.09 -56.87 22.76
N VAL A 192 43.84 -57.19 22.31
CA VAL A 192 42.64 -57.70 23.07
C VAL A 192 42.37 -57.14 24.50
N ALA A 193 41.19 -56.57 24.83
CA ALA A 193 39.96 -57.36 25.14
C ALA A 193 38.63 -56.57 25.35
N LYS A 194 37.50 -57.25 25.03
CA LYS A 194 36.14 -57.19 25.63
C LYS A 194 35.35 -55.85 25.66
N SER A 195 34.29 -55.75 24.83
CA SER A 195 32.87 -55.97 25.25
C SER A 195 31.80 -55.29 24.35
N ALA A 196 30.57 -55.83 24.44
CA ALA A 196 29.29 -55.19 24.10
C ALA A 196 28.91 -54.95 22.61
N THR A 197 28.21 -55.95 22.06
CA THR A 197 26.89 -55.82 21.40
C THR A 197 26.60 -54.54 20.60
N THR A 198 26.81 -54.61 19.28
CA THR A 198 26.39 -53.57 18.32
C THR A 198 24.86 -53.53 18.14
N LYS A 199 24.17 -52.70 18.92
CA LYS A 199 22.86 -52.17 18.52
C LYS A 199 23.09 -51.16 17.40
N ALA A 200 22.52 -51.40 16.22
CA ALA A 200 22.70 -50.54 15.05
C ALA A 200 22.23 -49.09 15.34
N PRO A 201 23.08 -48.06 15.18
CA PRO A 201 22.62 -46.68 15.21
C PRO A 201 21.95 -46.34 13.87
N ALA A 202 20.68 -45.94 13.94
CA ALA A 202 19.99 -45.35 12.80
C ALA A 202 20.69 -44.05 12.34
N LYS A 203 20.58 -43.73 11.06
CA LYS A 203 21.18 -42.52 10.46
C LYS A 203 20.59 -41.24 11.05
N ALA A 204 21.26 -40.67 12.05
CA ALA A 204 21.03 -39.30 12.51
C ALA A 204 21.77 -38.31 11.57
N THR A 205 21.22 -38.06 10.39
CA THR A 205 21.87 -37.21 9.36
C THR A 205 21.63 -35.71 9.61
N ILE A 206 22.41 -35.17 10.56
CA ILE A 206 22.99 -33.82 10.58
C ILE A 206 22.10 -32.66 10.09
N SER A 207 21.45 -31.96 11.03
CA SER A 207 20.84 -30.63 10.79
C SER A 207 21.83 -29.45 10.95
N HIS A 208 23.10 -29.71 11.31
CA HIS A 208 24.06 -28.66 11.66
C HIS A 208 24.55 -27.79 10.48
N SER A 209 24.52 -28.30 9.24
CA SER A 209 24.94 -27.54 8.05
C SER A 209 23.96 -26.45 7.64
N ALA A 210 22.65 -26.71 7.73
CA ALA A 210 21.63 -25.70 7.44
C ALA A 210 21.70 -24.54 8.45
N VAL A 211 21.98 -24.85 9.72
CA VAL A 211 22.17 -23.84 10.78
C VAL A 211 23.41 -22.98 10.51
N SER A 212 24.54 -23.55 10.09
CA SER A 212 25.74 -22.76 9.77
C SER A 212 25.56 -21.90 8.51
N GLU A 213 24.81 -22.36 7.51
CA GLU A 213 24.45 -21.53 6.35
C GLU A 213 23.52 -20.36 6.71
N GLN A 214 22.53 -20.59 7.57
CA GLN A 214 21.65 -19.53 8.08
C GLN A 214 22.43 -18.50 8.91
N GLN A 215 23.35 -18.95 9.76
CA GLN A 215 24.26 -18.07 10.52
C GLN A 215 25.14 -17.24 9.59
N LEU A 216 25.67 -17.81 8.50
CA LEU A 216 26.46 -17.09 7.51
C LEU A 216 25.64 -16.02 6.78
N VAL A 217 24.39 -16.33 6.40
CA VAL A 217 23.47 -15.32 5.83
C VAL A 217 23.19 -14.19 6.83
N GLN A 218 22.94 -14.52 8.10
CA GLN A 218 22.69 -13.51 9.13
C GLN A 218 23.91 -12.63 9.40
N LEU A 219 25.11 -13.19 9.37
CA LEU A 219 26.37 -12.44 9.47
C LEU A 219 26.54 -11.47 8.29
N GLN A 220 26.31 -11.93 7.06
CA GLN A 220 26.40 -11.09 5.86
C GLN A 220 25.32 -10.01 5.78
N LEU A 221 24.10 -10.27 6.30
CA LEU A 221 23.08 -9.24 6.48
C LEU A 221 23.54 -8.18 7.48
N ASN A 222 24.09 -8.60 8.63
CA ASN A 222 24.60 -7.67 9.64
C ASN A 222 25.80 -6.85 9.11
N GLU A 223 26.68 -7.45 8.31
CA GLU A 223 27.77 -6.76 7.60
C GLU A 223 27.22 -5.70 6.63
N ALA A 224 26.24 -6.04 5.79
CA ALA A 224 25.62 -5.10 4.86
C ALA A 224 24.92 -3.92 5.57
N ARG A 225 24.21 -4.20 6.67
CA ARG A 225 23.62 -3.16 7.55
C ARG A 225 24.69 -2.27 8.16
N ALA A 226 25.81 -2.84 8.62
CA ALA A 226 26.94 -2.07 9.15
C ALA A 226 27.59 -1.18 8.09
N PHE A 227 27.74 -1.64 6.84
CA PHE A 227 28.19 -0.78 5.75
C PHE A 227 27.21 0.37 5.48
N ALA A 228 25.90 0.11 5.47
CA ALA A 228 24.87 1.13 5.26
C ALA A 228 24.90 2.21 6.36
N ALA A 229 24.96 1.78 7.63
CA ALA A 229 25.03 2.67 8.80
C ALA A 229 26.29 3.55 8.81
N ASN A 230 27.42 3.03 8.35
CA ASN A 230 28.69 3.77 8.23
C ASN A 230 28.80 4.60 6.93
N GLY A 231 27.70 4.84 6.21
CA GLY A 231 27.71 5.61 4.95
C GLY A 231 28.37 4.90 3.76
N ARG A 232 28.85 3.66 3.92
CA ARG A 232 29.44 2.82 2.87
C ARG A 232 28.36 2.17 2.00
N GLN A 233 27.53 3.02 1.41
CA GLN A 233 26.32 2.67 0.67
C GLN A 233 26.58 1.68 -0.49
N GLY A 234 27.69 1.84 -1.22
CA GLY A 234 28.07 0.95 -2.32
C GLY A 234 28.45 -0.47 -1.87
N ASP A 235 29.14 -0.59 -0.73
CA ASP A 235 29.51 -1.89 -0.15
C ASP A 235 28.28 -2.64 0.39
N ALA A 236 27.37 -1.91 1.06
CA ALA A 236 26.09 -2.45 1.51
C ALA A 236 25.28 -3.04 0.36
N GLU A 237 25.08 -2.26 -0.72
CA GLU A 237 24.40 -2.75 -1.92
C GLU A 237 25.12 -3.95 -2.55
N ALA A 238 26.45 -3.92 -2.64
CA ALA A 238 27.22 -5.03 -3.18
C ALA A 238 27.02 -6.32 -2.37
N THR A 239 26.98 -6.24 -1.04
CA THR A 239 26.74 -7.40 -0.16
C THR A 239 25.29 -7.90 -0.25
N TYR A 240 24.27 -7.04 -0.26
CA TYR A 240 22.89 -7.47 -0.51
C TYR A 240 22.72 -8.14 -1.88
N ARG A 241 23.37 -7.61 -2.93
CA ARG A 241 23.36 -8.23 -4.26
C ARG A 241 24.10 -9.57 -4.31
N LYS A 242 25.19 -9.75 -3.55
CA LYS A 242 25.86 -11.06 -3.41
C LYS A 242 24.95 -12.08 -2.74
N LEU A 243 24.28 -11.69 -1.64
CA LEU A 243 23.28 -12.52 -0.96
C LEU A 243 22.15 -12.93 -1.92
N LEU A 244 21.55 -11.99 -2.65
CA LEU A 244 20.44 -12.25 -3.58
C LEU A 244 20.84 -13.04 -4.84
N LYS A 245 22.13 -13.09 -5.19
CA LYS A 245 22.65 -14.02 -6.20
C LYS A 245 22.74 -15.45 -5.69
N ARG A 246 23.00 -15.65 -4.39
CA ARG A 246 23.05 -16.98 -3.75
C ARG A 246 21.66 -17.51 -3.44
N ASP A 247 20.80 -16.66 -2.89
CA ASP A 247 19.38 -16.94 -2.63
C ASP A 247 18.50 -15.79 -3.16
N PRO A 248 17.92 -15.94 -4.36
CA PRO A 248 17.00 -14.96 -4.92
C PRO A 248 15.69 -14.80 -4.14
N LYS A 249 15.33 -15.76 -3.27
CA LYS A 249 14.10 -15.76 -2.46
C LYS A 249 14.30 -15.14 -1.07
N LEU A 250 15.49 -14.66 -0.74
CA LEU A 250 15.77 -14.01 0.54
C LEU A 250 15.09 -12.63 0.66
N VAL A 251 13.84 -12.63 1.13
CA VAL A 251 12.98 -11.42 1.25
C VAL A 251 13.68 -10.32 2.05
N THR A 252 14.27 -10.65 3.21
CA THR A 252 14.94 -9.69 4.10
C THR A 252 16.04 -8.88 3.40
N ALA A 253 16.96 -9.56 2.69
CA ALA A 253 18.03 -8.89 1.93
C ALA A 253 17.48 -8.00 0.82
N ARG A 254 16.33 -8.37 0.24
CA ARG A 254 15.67 -7.61 -0.82
C ARG A 254 14.96 -6.37 -0.29
N MET A 255 14.25 -6.49 0.84
CA MET A 255 13.63 -5.35 1.51
C MET A 255 14.68 -4.32 1.96
N GLU A 256 15.81 -4.78 2.51
CA GLU A 256 16.91 -3.90 2.92
C GLU A 256 17.62 -3.24 1.72
N LEU A 257 17.82 -3.95 0.61
CA LEU A 257 18.31 -3.36 -0.63
C LEU A 257 17.36 -2.28 -1.18
N VAL A 258 16.05 -2.52 -1.15
CA VAL A 258 15.04 -1.54 -1.58
C VAL A 258 15.07 -0.32 -0.67
N ALA A 259 15.08 -0.50 0.66
CA ALA A 259 15.16 0.60 1.61
C ALA A 259 16.42 1.46 1.41
N LEU A 260 17.57 0.82 1.21
CA LEU A 260 18.85 1.46 0.90
C LEU A 260 18.77 2.31 -0.38
N LEU A 261 18.17 1.77 -1.45
CA LEU A 261 18.01 2.48 -2.73
C LEU A 261 17.00 3.64 -2.63
N THR A 262 15.93 3.48 -1.86
CA THR A 262 14.95 4.56 -1.59
C THR A 262 15.59 5.68 -0.77
N GLN A 263 16.41 5.37 0.24
CA GLN A 263 17.17 6.38 1.01
C GLN A 263 18.12 7.18 0.09
N GLN A 264 18.70 6.53 -0.92
CA GLN A 264 19.54 7.17 -1.95
C GLN A 264 18.73 7.91 -3.04
N ARG A 265 17.39 7.99 -2.94
CA ARG A 265 16.46 8.54 -3.95
C ARG A 265 16.56 7.85 -5.32
N GLN A 266 16.95 6.57 -5.36
CA GLN A 266 17.09 5.79 -6.59
C GLN A 266 15.85 4.92 -6.85
N GLU A 267 14.69 5.57 -6.92
CA GLU A 267 13.37 4.95 -6.90
C GLU A 267 13.17 3.93 -8.05
N GLY A 268 13.68 4.22 -9.25
CA GLY A 268 13.64 3.28 -10.37
C GLY A 268 14.47 2.00 -10.14
N ARG A 269 15.57 2.08 -9.38
CA ARG A 269 16.36 0.90 -8.97
C ARG A 269 15.68 0.15 -7.82
N ALA A 270 15.06 0.87 -6.89
CA ALA A 270 14.25 0.30 -5.82
C ALA A 270 13.05 -0.49 -6.37
N LEU A 271 12.30 0.07 -7.32
CA LEU A 271 11.21 -0.62 -8.03
C LEU A 271 11.71 -1.89 -8.72
N LYS A 272 12.82 -1.79 -9.48
CA LYS A 272 13.42 -2.95 -10.14
C LYS A 272 13.83 -4.05 -9.13
N ALA A 273 14.39 -3.67 -7.98
CA ALA A 273 14.83 -4.63 -6.96
C ALA A 273 13.67 -5.41 -6.32
N VAL A 274 12.51 -4.76 -6.09
CA VAL A 274 11.29 -5.44 -5.60
C VAL A 274 10.62 -6.26 -6.71
N ASP A 275 10.56 -5.76 -7.95
CA ASP A 275 10.05 -6.51 -9.12
C ASP A 275 10.86 -7.79 -9.38
N ASP A 276 12.18 -7.70 -9.32
CA ASP A 276 13.07 -8.86 -9.41
C ASP A 276 12.83 -9.88 -8.28
N GLY A 277 12.16 -9.50 -7.19
CA GLY A 277 11.77 -10.41 -6.10
C GLY A 277 10.43 -11.07 -6.34
N LEU A 278 9.44 -10.28 -6.78
CA LEU A 278 8.11 -10.77 -7.16
C LEU A 278 8.20 -11.77 -8.33
N ARG A 279 9.25 -11.72 -9.17
CA ARG A 279 9.54 -12.79 -10.16
C ARG A 279 9.82 -14.16 -9.54
N TYR A 280 10.40 -14.23 -8.33
CA TYR A 280 10.65 -15.51 -7.62
C TYR A 280 9.57 -15.85 -6.59
N LEU A 281 8.83 -14.84 -6.13
CA LEU A 281 7.86 -14.91 -5.04
C LEU A 281 6.62 -14.03 -5.37
N PRO A 282 5.82 -14.38 -6.39
CA PRO A 282 4.78 -13.50 -6.95
C PRO A 282 3.65 -13.14 -6.00
N THR A 283 3.39 -13.98 -4.98
CA THR A 283 2.33 -13.81 -3.98
C THR A 283 2.87 -13.38 -2.61
N ASN A 284 4.16 -13.03 -2.48
CA ASN A 284 4.72 -12.64 -1.19
C ASN A 284 4.21 -11.26 -0.76
N ALA A 285 3.37 -11.24 0.28
CA ALA A 285 2.69 -10.04 0.75
C ALA A 285 3.64 -8.92 1.20
N GLN A 286 4.83 -9.23 1.74
CA GLN A 286 5.82 -8.21 2.14
C GLN A 286 6.39 -7.47 0.93
N LEU A 287 6.76 -8.18 -0.13
CA LEU A 287 7.25 -7.56 -1.38
C LEU A 287 6.12 -6.83 -2.12
N ILE A 288 4.90 -7.36 -2.11
CA ILE A 288 3.71 -6.68 -2.68
C ILE A 288 3.44 -5.36 -1.95
N THR A 289 3.43 -5.39 -0.62
CA THR A 289 3.22 -4.20 0.24
C THR A 289 4.32 -3.17 0.02
N LEU A 290 5.58 -3.59 0.00
CA LEU A 290 6.73 -2.72 -0.24
C LEU A 290 6.68 -2.07 -1.64
N LYS A 291 6.27 -2.81 -2.67
CA LYS A 291 6.06 -2.26 -4.01
C LYS A 291 4.92 -1.24 -4.02
N ALA A 292 3.81 -1.52 -3.35
CA ALA A 292 2.69 -0.58 -3.23
C ALA A 292 3.10 0.72 -2.51
N GLN A 293 3.85 0.63 -1.40
CA GLN A 293 4.40 1.81 -0.70
C GLN A 293 5.28 2.67 -1.61
N LEU A 294 6.19 2.05 -2.36
CA LEU A 294 7.09 2.75 -3.27
C LEU A 294 6.37 3.38 -4.47
N LEU A 295 5.30 2.75 -4.96
CA LEU A 295 4.43 3.33 -5.98
C LEU A 295 3.64 4.54 -5.44
N LEU A 296 3.21 4.51 -4.17
CA LEU A 296 2.54 5.64 -3.54
C LEU A 296 3.46 6.84 -3.29
N SER A 297 4.71 6.62 -2.86
CA SER A 297 5.69 7.72 -2.77
C SER A 297 6.01 8.37 -4.13
N LEU A 298 5.78 7.64 -5.22
CA LEU A 298 5.89 8.11 -6.61
C LEU A 298 4.59 8.73 -7.17
N GLY A 299 3.53 8.85 -6.37
CA GLY A 299 2.21 9.33 -6.83
C GLY A 299 1.44 8.37 -7.72
N ARG A 300 1.91 7.11 -7.87
CA ARG A 300 1.34 6.09 -8.78
C ARG A 300 0.28 5.24 -8.05
N ALA A 301 -0.78 5.90 -7.58
CA ALA A 301 -1.83 5.27 -6.78
C ALA A 301 -2.54 4.10 -7.49
N GLU A 302 -2.86 4.25 -8.79
CA GLU A 302 -3.49 3.18 -9.59
C GLU A 302 -2.60 1.95 -9.73
N ASP A 303 -1.29 2.13 -9.93
CA ASP A 303 -0.36 1.00 -9.99
C ASP A 303 -0.23 0.30 -8.62
N ALA A 304 -0.23 1.06 -7.53
CA ALA A 304 -0.23 0.51 -6.17
C ALA A 304 -1.51 -0.31 -5.91
N TRP A 305 -2.67 0.20 -6.33
CA TRP A 305 -3.95 -0.51 -6.26
C TRP A 305 -3.91 -1.84 -7.02
N ASN A 306 -3.45 -1.82 -8.27
CA ASN A 306 -3.36 -3.02 -9.12
C ASN A 306 -2.43 -4.09 -8.52
N VAL A 307 -1.29 -3.69 -7.94
CA VAL A 307 -0.35 -4.60 -7.27
C VAL A 307 -1.00 -5.33 -6.07
N LEU A 308 -1.91 -4.67 -5.34
CA LEU A 308 -2.60 -5.23 -4.18
C LEU A 308 -3.75 -6.21 -4.52
N GLN A 309 -4.12 -6.36 -5.80
CA GLN A 309 -5.14 -7.33 -6.22
C GLN A 309 -4.58 -8.72 -6.56
N VAL A 310 -3.26 -8.86 -6.67
CA VAL A 310 -2.59 -10.10 -7.12
C VAL A 310 -2.62 -11.21 -6.07
N VAL A 311 -2.90 -10.89 -4.80
CA VAL A 311 -2.88 -11.82 -3.67
C VAL A 311 -4.25 -11.94 -3.00
N ASN A 312 -4.62 -13.16 -2.61
CA ASN A 312 -5.82 -13.42 -1.83
C ASN A 312 -5.65 -12.92 -0.39
N GLU A 313 -6.50 -11.98 0.02
CA GLU A 313 -6.46 -11.31 1.34
C GLU A 313 -6.44 -12.29 2.53
N SER A 314 -7.12 -13.44 2.41
CA SER A 314 -7.17 -14.48 3.47
C SER A 314 -5.82 -15.12 3.80
N GLN A 315 -4.84 -15.01 2.89
CA GLN A 315 -3.48 -15.54 3.09
C GLN A 315 -2.49 -14.45 3.53
N VAL A 316 -2.92 -13.19 3.62
CA VAL A 316 -2.02 -12.07 3.94
C VAL A 316 -1.93 -11.83 5.44
N GLN A 317 -0.75 -12.06 6.00
CA GLN A 317 -0.44 -11.71 7.40
C GLN A 317 0.17 -10.31 7.55
N GLU A 318 0.70 -9.73 6.47
CA GLU A 318 1.33 -8.41 6.50
C GLU A 318 0.30 -7.30 6.78
N THR A 319 0.38 -6.64 7.94
CA THR A 319 -0.60 -5.60 8.31
C THR A 319 -0.52 -4.39 7.38
N GLY A 320 0.67 -4.01 6.91
CA GLY A 320 0.86 -2.90 5.98
C GLY A 320 0.07 -3.05 4.68
N PHE A 321 -0.20 -4.27 4.22
CA PHE A 321 -1.05 -4.56 3.06
C PHE A 321 -2.46 -3.98 3.24
N PHE A 322 -3.12 -4.32 4.35
CA PHE A 322 -4.50 -3.91 4.64
C PHE A 322 -4.59 -2.39 4.88
N VAL A 323 -3.58 -1.79 5.51
CA VAL A 323 -3.51 -0.32 5.69
C VAL A 323 -3.57 0.40 4.34
N ILE A 324 -2.75 -0.03 3.38
CA ILE A 324 -2.69 0.60 2.07
C ILE A 324 -3.96 0.30 1.27
N LYS A 325 -4.42 -0.96 1.28
CA LYS A 325 -5.60 -1.37 0.52
C LYS A 325 -6.88 -0.68 1.02
N ALA A 326 -7.07 -0.53 2.34
CA ALA A 326 -8.18 0.22 2.91
C ALA A 326 -8.12 1.71 2.53
N GLY A 327 -6.95 2.34 2.62
CA GLY A 327 -6.76 3.75 2.27
C GLY A 327 -7.02 4.04 0.78
N LEU A 328 -6.53 3.17 -0.12
CA LEU A 328 -6.78 3.30 -1.56
C LEU A 328 -8.24 3.00 -1.94
N ALA A 329 -8.84 1.97 -1.35
CA ALA A 329 -10.27 1.68 -1.55
C ALA A 329 -11.14 2.88 -1.15
N SER A 330 -10.83 3.52 -0.02
CA SER A 330 -11.54 4.71 0.46
C SER A 330 -11.42 5.89 -0.52
N GLN A 331 -10.21 6.16 -1.04
CA GLN A 331 -9.98 7.23 -2.04
C GLN A 331 -10.72 6.97 -3.37
N ARG A 332 -10.99 5.70 -3.67
CA ARG A 332 -11.69 5.26 -4.89
C ARG A 332 -13.22 5.12 -4.69
N ASN A 333 -13.74 5.42 -3.51
CA ASN A 333 -15.13 5.18 -3.08
C ASN A 333 -15.54 3.68 -3.13
N GLU A 334 -14.58 2.76 -3.08
CA GLU A 334 -14.82 1.32 -3.00
C GLU A 334 -15.08 0.91 -1.53
N PHE A 335 -16.14 1.48 -0.94
CA PHE A 335 -16.39 1.43 0.50
C PHE A 335 -16.59 0.01 1.05
N ASP A 336 -17.12 -0.94 0.28
CA ASP A 336 -17.18 -2.35 0.68
C ASP A 336 -15.78 -2.97 0.89
N VAL A 337 -14.82 -2.61 0.03
CA VAL A 337 -13.43 -3.09 0.13
C VAL A 337 -12.74 -2.42 1.31
N ALA A 338 -12.96 -1.11 1.48
CA ALA A 338 -12.46 -0.34 2.61
C ALA A 338 -12.98 -0.89 3.95
N TYR A 339 -14.29 -1.14 4.06
CA TYR A 339 -14.94 -1.71 5.25
C TYR A 339 -14.33 -3.05 5.65
N ARG A 340 -14.14 -3.98 4.70
CA ARG A 340 -13.52 -5.30 4.98
C ARG A 340 -12.07 -5.14 5.45
N ASN A 341 -11.27 -4.32 4.77
CA ASN A 341 -9.86 -4.14 5.12
C ASN A 341 -9.69 -3.39 6.46
N TYR A 342 -10.49 -2.36 6.75
CA TYR A 342 -10.49 -1.70 8.06
C TYR A 342 -11.03 -2.61 9.18
N SER A 343 -11.98 -3.50 8.91
CA SER A 343 -12.44 -4.49 9.89
C SER A 343 -11.32 -5.45 10.30
N ILE A 344 -10.49 -5.90 9.34
CA ILE A 344 -9.31 -6.71 9.62
C ILE A 344 -8.30 -5.94 10.49
N LEU A 345 -8.04 -4.66 10.15
CA LEU A 345 -7.14 -3.80 10.93
C LEU A 345 -7.65 -3.56 12.37
N ALA A 346 -8.95 -3.31 12.53
CA ALA A 346 -9.59 -3.06 13.83
C ALA A 346 -9.57 -4.30 14.75
N VAL A 347 -9.56 -5.52 14.18
CA VAL A 347 -9.37 -6.76 14.96
C VAL A 347 -7.90 -6.98 15.32
N ARG A 348 -6.95 -6.66 14.44
CA ARG A 348 -5.50 -6.85 14.66
C ARG A 348 -4.90 -5.83 15.62
N GLU A 349 -5.32 -4.57 15.52
CA GLU A 349 -4.82 -3.44 16.31
C GLU A 349 -6.00 -2.70 16.98
N PRO A 350 -6.72 -3.34 17.92
CA PRO A 350 -7.97 -2.82 18.47
C PRO A 350 -7.82 -1.52 19.26
N SER A 351 -6.60 -1.18 19.70
CA SER A 351 -6.28 0.07 20.40
C SER A 351 -6.08 1.27 19.46
N GLN A 352 -5.99 1.05 18.13
CA GLN A 352 -5.77 2.10 17.14
C GLN A 352 -7.10 2.61 16.59
N GLY A 353 -7.62 3.69 17.17
CA GLY A 353 -8.94 4.22 16.85
C GLY A 353 -9.13 4.62 15.40
N ARG A 354 -8.04 4.95 14.68
CA ARG A 354 -8.08 5.24 13.23
C ARG A 354 -8.64 4.09 12.39
N TRP A 355 -8.50 2.84 12.84
CA TRP A 355 -9.06 1.68 12.14
C TRP A 355 -10.56 1.54 12.39
N TRP A 356 -11.00 1.77 13.62
CA TRP A 356 -12.42 1.86 13.97
C TRP A 356 -13.11 3.01 13.23
N LEU A 357 -12.44 4.16 13.11
CA LEU A 357 -12.94 5.32 12.35
C LEU A 357 -13.06 5.03 10.85
N GLY A 358 -12.03 4.43 10.25
CA GLY A 358 -12.07 4.00 8.84
C GLY A 358 -13.15 2.96 8.57
N LYS A 359 -13.32 1.98 9.48
CA LYS A 359 -14.42 1.01 9.44
C LYS A 359 -15.77 1.73 9.51
N ALA A 360 -15.96 2.64 10.45
CA ALA A 360 -17.21 3.36 10.69
C ALA A 360 -17.66 4.18 9.47
N ILE A 361 -16.74 4.97 8.90
CA ILE A 361 -17.00 5.76 7.68
C ILE A 361 -17.38 4.82 6.53
N SER A 362 -16.64 3.73 6.33
CA SER A 362 -16.93 2.77 5.25
C SER A 362 -18.27 2.03 5.45
N ALA A 363 -18.64 1.73 6.70
CA ALA A 363 -19.92 1.13 7.07
C ALA A 363 -21.08 2.11 6.79
N GLU A 364 -20.91 3.38 7.15
CA GLU A 364 -21.92 4.42 6.92
C GLU A 364 -22.19 4.60 5.42
N GLN A 365 -21.12 4.71 4.60
CA GLN A 365 -21.23 4.85 3.14
C GLN A 365 -21.80 3.60 2.44
N THR A 366 -21.87 2.45 3.12
CA THR A 366 -22.50 1.22 2.63
C THR A 366 -23.87 0.95 3.28
N GLY A 367 -24.42 1.91 4.03
CA GLY A 367 -25.73 1.79 4.69
C GLY A 367 -25.76 0.90 5.95
N GLN A 368 -24.61 0.40 6.40
CA GLN A 368 -24.47 -0.46 7.58
C GLN A 368 -24.46 0.38 8.87
N LEU A 369 -25.56 1.08 9.16
CA LEU A 369 -25.62 2.13 10.19
C LEU A 369 -25.30 1.63 11.61
N ALA A 370 -25.73 0.41 11.98
CA ALA A 370 -25.41 -0.17 13.28
C ALA A 370 -23.89 -0.37 13.48
N ASP A 371 -23.22 -0.83 12.42
CA ASP A 371 -21.77 -1.03 12.38
C ASP A 371 -21.00 0.29 12.35
N ALA A 372 -21.57 1.32 11.71
CA ALA A 372 -21.03 2.68 11.74
C ALA A 372 -21.06 3.26 13.16
N VAL A 373 -22.19 3.16 13.85
CA VAL A 373 -22.35 3.62 15.25
C VAL A 373 -21.37 2.92 16.19
N GLU A 374 -21.24 1.59 16.12
CA GLU A 374 -20.28 0.86 16.95
C GLU A 374 -18.82 1.23 16.60
N GLY A 375 -18.51 1.39 15.31
CA GLY A 375 -17.20 1.82 14.85
C GLY A 375 -16.82 3.23 15.36
N TYR A 376 -17.74 4.21 15.30
CA TYR A 376 -17.46 5.55 15.82
C TYR A 376 -17.29 5.56 17.34
N ARG A 377 -18.11 4.79 18.09
CA ARG A 377 -17.94 4.65 19.55
C ARG A 377 -16.57 4.08 19.92
N ARG A 378 -16.15 3.00 19.26
CA ARG A 378 -14.81 2.42 19.47
C ARG A 378 -13.68 3.34 19.04
N ALA A 379 -13.88 4.14 17.99
CA ALA A 379 -12.89 5.12 17.57
C ALA A 379 -12.63 6.18 18.66
N LEU A 380 -13.68 6.63 19.35
CA LEU A 380 -13.59 7.62 20.44
C LEU A 380 -12.97 7.07 21.73
N THR A 381 -13.17 5.80 22.04
CA THR A 381 -12.56 5.15 23.24
C THR A 381 -11.17 4.57 22.98
N SER A 382 -10.69 4.59 21.74
CA SER A 382 -9.37 4.09 21.33
C SER A 382 -8.34 5.21 21.20
N ALA A 383 -7.06 4.85 21.27
CA ALA A 383 -5.96 5.80 21.15
C ALA A 383 -5.69 6.19 19.68
N GLY A 384 -4.97 7.30 19.48
CA GLY A 384 -4.38 7.67 18.19
C GLY A 384 -5.28 8.45 17.23
N LEU A 385 -6.45 8.93 17.67
CA LEU A 385 -7.20 9.96 16.92
C LEU A 385 -6.63 11.36 17.19
N SER A 386 -6.70 12.22 16.17
CA SER A 386 -6.56 13.65 16.37
C SER A 386 -7.80 14.24 17.05
N ALA A 387 -7.66 15.40 17.70
CA ALA A 387 -8.79 16.17 18.20
C ALA A 387 -9.81 16.54 17.10
N GLY A 388 -9.38 16.57 15.83
CA GLY A 388 -10.28 16.75 14.70
C GLY A 388 -11.11 15.50 14.41
N SER A 389 -10.44 14.36 14.32
CA SER A 389 -11.06 13.05 14.10
C SER A 389 -12.07 12.67 15.20
N MET A 390 -11.79 13.03 16.46
CA MET A 390 -12.72 12.80 17.57
C MET A 390 -13.99 13.66 17.43
N ARG A 391 -13.86 14.96 17.14
CA ARG A 391 -15.02 15.83 16.91
C ARG A 391 -15.87 15.35 15.73
N TYR A 392 -15.25 14.89 14.64
CA TYR A 392 -15.96 14.27 13.52
C TYR A 392 -16.75 13.03 13.96
N ALA A 393 -16.11 12.09 14.65
CA ALA A 393 -16.76 10.85 15.10
C ALA A 393 -17.92 11.11 16.07
N GLN A 394 -17.78 12.07 17.00
CA GLN A 394 -18.85 12.49 17.90
C GLN A 394 -20.04 13.05 17.12
N HIS A 395 -19.79 14.02 16.22
CA HIS A 395 -20.85 14.63 15.42
C HIS A 395 -21.60 13.59 14.54
N ARG A 396 -20.88 12.62 13.96
CA ARG A 396 -21.54 11.51 13.22
C ARG A 396 -22.39 10.63 14.14
N LEU A 397 -21.97 10.36 15.37
CA LEU A 397 -22.77 9.61 16.35
C LEU A 397 -24.06 10.33 16.73
N ASP A 398 -24.01 11.64 16.94
CA ASP A 398 -25.20 12.43 17.34
C ASP A 398 -26.25 12.43 16.20
N LEU A 399 -25.79 12.53 14.94
CA LEU A 399 -26.64 12.43 13.75
C LEU A 399 -27.24 11.02 13.54
N LEU A 400 -26.45 9.96 13.71
CA LEU A 400 -26.93 8.58 13.54
C LEU A 400 -27.84 8.14 14.71
N GLY A 401 -27.56 8.63 15.93
CA GLY A 401 -28.40 8.41 17.10
C GLY A 401 -29.81 8.98 16.91
N THR A 402 -29.91 10.24 16.52
CA THR A 402 -31.21 10.91 16.25
C THR A 402 -32.00 10.24 15.12
N GLN A 403 -31.34 9.71 14.07
CA GLN A 403 -32.03 8.97 13.00
C GLN A 403 -32.64 7.64 13.47
N SER A 404 -31.99 6.92 14.39
CA SER A 404 -32.52 5.65 14.91
C SER A 404 -33.77 5.80 15.77
N HIS A 405 -33.92 6.92 16.48
CA HIS A 405 -35.06 7.18 17.39
C HIS A 405 -36.29 7.76 16.67
N GLY A 406 -36.22 7.94 15.34
CA GLY A 406 -37.30 8.48 14.51
C GLY A 406 -38.02 7.44 13.64
N GLN A 407 -37.79 6.15 13.85
CA GLN A 407 -38.41 5.05 13.09
C GLN A 407 -39.14 4.01 13.96
N ASP A 408 -39.21 4.25 15.28
CA ASP A 408 -40.08 3.54 16.23
C ASP A 408 -41.42 4.29 16.40
#